data_AF-A0A7V0ITW5-F1
#
_entry.id   AF-A0A7V0ITW5-F1
#
_cell.length_a   1.000
_cell.length_b   1.000
_cell.length_c   1.000
_cell.angle_alpha   90.00
_cell.angle_beta   90.00
_cell.angle_gamma   90.00
#
_symmetry.space_group_name_H-M   'P 1'
#
loop_
_entity.id
_entity.type
_entity.pdbx_description
1 polymer ?
#
loop_
_entity_poly.entity_id
_entity_poly.type
_entity_poly.pdbx_seq_one_letter_code
_entity_poly.pdbx_strand_id
1 'polypeptide(L)'
;MYLTTESELRKALTTALVHCRFGGAALFAPDHAQEDFHPTTSHGGHDGEHRSLRYLEWTWDPDPTDTTYLVDMVYLLRESDGSVHVERDRHVAGLFARADWLRLLSDVGFQPTVVPFEHSGLEAGAHEVFCWKEAKHGPDGSGADA
;
A
#
# COMPACT_ATOMS: atom_id res chain seq x y z
N MET A 1 -0.30 -2.15 -4.33
CA MET A 1 0.78 -1.51 -5.10
C MET A 1 0.75 -1.80 -6.61
N TYR A 2 0.31 -2.94 -7.17
CA TYR A 2 0.06 -3.04 -8.64
C TYR A 2 -1.41 -3.20 -9.02
N LEU A 3 -2.30 -2.81 -8.11
CA LEU A 3 -3.74 -2.77 -8.35
C LEU A 3 -4.00 -1.41 -8.97
N THR A 4 -3.97 -1.30 -10.29
CA THR A 4 -4.05 -0.02 -11.00
C THR A 4 -5.47 0.33 -11.42
N THR A 5 -6.42 -0.54 -11.10
CA THR A 5 -7.84 -0.31 -11.33
C THR A 5 -8.67 -0.66 -10.09
N GLU A 6 -9.83 -0.01 -9.93
CA GLU A 6 -10.79 -0.36 -8.87
C GLU A 6 -11.23 -1.83 -8.93
N SER A 7 -11.31 -2.42 -10.13
CA SER A 7 -11.71 -3.81 -10.31
C SER A 7 -10.68 -4.78 -9.73
N GLU A 8 -9.40 -4.52 -9.95
CA GLU A 8 -8.30 -5.29 -9.35
C GLU A 8 -8.26 -5.09 -7.84
N LEU A 9 -8.43 -3.85 -7.38
CA LEU A 9 -8.53 -3.56 -5.95
C LEU A 9 -9.66 -4.38 -5.32
N ARG A 10 -10.87 -4.33 -5.89
CA ARG A 10 -12.03 -5.09 -5.41
C ARG A 10 -11.76 -6.59 -5.36
N LYS A 11 -11.07 -7.17 -6.35
CA LYS A 11 -10.70 -8.59 -6.36
C LYS A 11 -9.74 -8.94 -5.22
N ALA A 12 -8.75 -8.10 -4.96
CA ALA A 12 -7.81 -8.28 -3.86
C ALA A 12 -8.54 -8.19 -2.50
N LEU A 13 -9.42 -7.20 -2.33
CA LEU A 13 -10.23 -7.04 -1.11
C LEU A 13 -11.16 -8.24 -0.88
N THR A 14 -11.83 -8.71 -1.94
CA THR A 14 -12.71 -9.90 -1.88
C THR A 14 -11.92 -11.14 -1.48
N THR A 15 -10.72 -11.32 -2.05
CA THR A 15 -9.82 -12.43 -1.70
C THR A 15 -9.43 -12.36 -0.24
N ALA A 16 -9.01 -11.19 0.24
CA ALA A 16 -8.67 -10.99 1.65
C ALA A 16 -9.84 -11.32 2.58
N LEU A 17 -11.07 -10.95 2.22
CA LEU A 17 -12.25 -11.24 3.03
C LEU A 17 -12.52 -12.74 3.14
N VAL A 18 -12.50 -13.48 2.02
CA VAL A 18 -12.77 -14.94 2.02
C VAL A 18 -11.74 -15.71 2.85
N HIS A 19 -10.52 -15.19 2.95
CA HIS A 19 -9.46 -15.76 3.79
C HIS A 19 -9.41 -15.20 5.21
N CYS A 20 -10.18 -14.16 5.52
CA CYS A 20 -10.26 -13.61 6.85
C CYS A 20 -11.19 -14.46 7.72
N ARG A 21 -10.66 -14.99 8.82
CA ARG A 21 -11.51 -15.72 9.79
C ARG A 21 -12.55 -14.78 10.40
N PHE A 22 -13.68 -15.33 10.81
CA PHE A 22 -14.65 -14.61 11.63
C PHE A 22 -14.00 -14.04 12.90
N GLY A 23 -14.26 -12.77 13.22
CA GLY A 23 -13.57 -12.04 14.30
C GLY A 23 -12.06 -11.81 14.08
N GLY A 24 -11.56 -12.04 12.86
CA GLY A 24 -10.20 -11.73 12.43
C GLY A 24 -10.00 -10.24 12.15
N ALA A 25 -8.84 -9.92 11.58
CA ALA A 25 -8.54 -8.60 11.07
C ALA A 25 -7.81 -8.73 9.72
N ALA A 26 -8.07 -7.79 8.82
CA ALA A 26 -7.31 -7.58 7.60
C ALA A 26 -6.76 -6.15 7.63
N LEU A 27 -5.49 -6.00 7.25
CA LEU A 27 -4.80 -4.71 7.19
C LEU A 27 -4.42 -4.44 5.74
N PHE A 28 -4.81 -3.27 5.23
CA PHE A 28 -4.43 -2.81 3.90
C PHE A 28 -3.60 -1.53 4.06
N ALA A 29 -2.38 -1.55 3.55
CA ALA A 29 -1.41 -0.47 3.64
C ALA A 29 -1.01 -0.04 2.22
N PRO A 30 -1.71 0.92 1.60
CA PRO A 30 -1.22 1.52 0.38
C PRO A 30 0.03 2.37 0.68
N ASP A 31 0.90 2.52 -0.31
CA ASP A 31 2.05 3.44 -0.18
C ASP A 31 1.57 4.87 -0.04
N HIS A 32 0.57 5.25 -0.86
CA HIS A 32 -0.05 6.56 -0.86
C HIS A 32 -1.57 6.43 -1.03
N ALA A 33 -2.31 7.24 -0.29
CA ALA A 33 -3.64 7.68 -0.70
C ALA A 33 -3.50 8.95 -1.56
N GLN A 34 -4.46 9.24 -2.43
CA GLN A 34 -4.42 10.47 -3.24
C GLN A 34 -4.23 11.73 -2.40
N GLU A 35 -4.85 11.78 -1.22
CA GLU A 35 -4.83 12.93 -0.33
C GLU A 35 -3.46 13.23 0.26
N ASP A 36 -2.60 12.22 0.40
CA ASP A 36 -1.30 12.33 1.06
C ASP A 36 -0.13 12.26 0.05
N PHE A 37 -0.46 12.08 -1.23
CA PHE A 37 0.52 11.97 -2.30
C PHE A 37 1.19 13.30 -2.61
N HIS A 38 2.52 13.24 -2.72
CA HIS A 38 3.33 14.31 -3.23
C HIS A 38 4.51 13.71 -3.99
N PRO A 39 4.92 14.27 -5.14
CA PRO A 39 6.08 13.79 -5.86
C PRO A 39 7.33 13.85 -4.98
N THR A 40 8.13 12.79 -5.03
CA THR A 40 9.36 12.67 -4.24
C THR A 40 10.51 12.15 -5.09
N THR A 41 11.73 12.40 -4.63
CA THR A 41 12.93 11.79 -5.20
C THR A 41 13.75 11.25 -4.05
N SER A 42 14.12 9.98 -4.16
CA SER A 42 15.00 9.31 -3.22
C SER A 42 16.26 8.84 -3.94
N HIS A 43 17.37 8.81 -3.24
CA HIS A 43 18.59 8.24 -3.76
C HIS A 43 19.37 7.61 -2.62
N GLY A 44 20.24 6.68 -2.96
CA GLY A 44 21.03 6.01 -1.94
C GLY A 44 22.01 5.04 -2.54
N GLY A 45 22.41 4.11 -1.69
CA GLY A 45 23.37 3.09 -2.05
C GLY A 45 24.03 2.47 -0.86
N HIS A 46 24.71 1.37 -1.11
CA HIS A 46 25.47 0.66 -0.10
C HIS A 46 26.73 0.07 -0.73
N ASP A 47 27.81 0.05 0.05
CA ASP A 47 29.06 -0.59 -0.32
C ASP A 47 29.19 -1.90 0.45
N GLY A 48 29.24 -3.01 -0.27
CA GLY A 48 29.67 -4.30 0.25
C GLY A 48 31.17 -4.49 0.08
N GLU A 49 31.68 -5.61 0.57
CA GLU A 49 33.12 -5.93 0.50
C GLU A 49 33.66 -5.99 -0.93
N HIS A 50 32.85 -6.49 -1.87
CA HIS A 50 33.26 -6.70 -3.27
C HIS A 50 32.31 -6.09 -4.29
N ARG A 51 31.16 -5.57 -3.87
CA ARG A 51 30.15 -4.99 -4.77
C ARG A 51 29.56 -3.73 -4.17
N SER A 52 29.15 -2.81 -5.02
CA SER A 52 28.55 -1.54 -4.59
C SER A 52 27.34 -1.20 -5.42
N LEU A 53 26.36 -0.55 -4.80
CA LEU A 53 25.14 -0.09 -5.44
C LEU A 53 24.97 1.40 -5.20
N ARG A 54 24.55 2.14 -6.22
CA ARG A 54 23.94 3.48 -6.10
C ARG A 54 22.60 3.46 -6.81
N TYR A 55 21.60 4.15 -6.29
CA TYR A 55 20.29 4.25 -6.94
C TYR A 55 19.74 5.67 -6.88
N LEU A 56 18.85 5.96 -7.84
CA LEU A 56 17.94 7.10 -7.85
C LEU A 56 16.54 6.55 -8.12
N GLU A 57 15.57 7.01 -7.35
CA GLU A 57 14.15 6.71 -7.44
C GLU A 57 13.39 8.02 -7.56
N TRP A 58 12.48 8.11 -8.54
CA TRP A 58 11.67 9.28 -8.80
C TRP A 58 10.19 8.91 -8.87
N THR A 59 9.45 9.38 -7.87
CA THR A 59 8.00 9.14 -7.72
C THR A 59 7.24 10.38 -8.18
N TRP A 60 6.35 10.21 -9.16
CA TRP A 60 5.60 11.31 -9.76
C TRP A 60 4.30 10.84 -10.38
N ASP A 61 3.36 11.77 -10.53
CA ASP A 61 2.06 11.51 -11.15
C ASP A 61 1.95 12.32 -12.46
N PRO A 62 1.89 11.65 -13.62
CA PRO A 62 1.73 12.30 -14.92
C PRO A 62 0.30 12.82 -15.16
N ASP A 63 -0.72 12.22 -14.56
CA ASP A 63 -2.13 12.52 -14.78
C ASP A 63 -2.92 12.42 -13.46
N PRO A 64 -3.06 13.55 -12.73
CA PRO A 64 -3.75 13.57 -11.44
C PRO A 64 -5.27 13.34 -11.54
N THR A 65 -5.79 13.14 -12.74
CA THR A 65 -7.21 12.78 -12.94
C THR A 65 -7.44 11.28 -12.99
N ASP A 66 -6.37 10.47 -13.04
CA ASP A 66 -6.45 9.02 -12.98
C ASP A 66 -6.20 8.47 -11.55
N THR A 67 -5.94 7.17 -11.45
CA THR A 67 -5.76 6.48 -10.17
C THR A 67 -4.40 5.78 -10.11
N THR A 68 -3.38 6.35 -10.74
CA THR A 68 -2.05 5.77 -10.80
C THR A 68 -0.94 6.81 -10.61
N TYR A 69 0.22 6.35 -10.16
CA TYR A 69 1.45 7.11 -10.17
C TYR A 69 2.59 6.24 -10.69
N LEU A 70 3.69 6.90 -11.05
CA LEU A 70 4.89 6.28 -11.57
C LEU A 70 6.01 6.35 -10.53
N VAL A 71 6.81 5.29 -10.48
CA VAL A 71 8.10 5.28 -9.78
C VAL A 71 9.17 4.83 -10.77
N ASP A 72 10.00 5.77 -11.20
CA ASP A 72 11.13 5.53 -12.09
C ASP A 72 12.39 5.27 -11.28
N MET A 73 13.09 4.15 -11.55
CA MET A 73 14.28 3.74 -10.81
C MET A 73 15.46 3.52 -11.75
N VAL A 74 16.64 3.96 -11.33
CA VAL A 74 17.91 3.61 -11.97
C VAL A 74 18.91 3.16 -10.93
N TYR A 75 19.62 2.07 -11.23
CA TYR A 75 20.62 1.46 -10.38
C TYR A 75 21.97 1.45 -11.09
N LEU A 76 23.02 1.93 -10.43
CA LEU A 76 24.40 1.71 -10.83
C LEU A 76 24.97 0.60 -9.96
N LEU A 77 25.35 -0.50 -10.61
CA LEU A 77 25.82 -1.72 -9.97
C LEU A 77 27.28 -1.94 -10.32
N ARG A 78 28.16 -1.84 -9.30
CA ARG A 78 29.59 -2.13 -9.43
C ARG A 78 29.87 -3.54 -8.94
N GLU A 79 30.46 -4.34 -9.81
CA GLU A 79 30.83 -5.74 -9.56
C GLU A 79 32.26 -5.88 -9.02
N SER A 80 32.58 -7.10 -8.58
CA SER A 80 33.89 -7.43 -7.96
C SER A 80 35.08 -7.32 -8.90
N ASP A 81 34.86 -7.43 -10.21
CA ASP A 81 35.89 -7.24 -11.23
C ASP A 81 36.09 -5.75 -11.61
N GLY A 82 35.36 -4.85 -10.94
CA GLY A 82 35.38 -3.42 -11.19
C GLY A 82 34.48 -2.97 -12.34
N SER A 83 33.79 -3.89 -13.02
CA SER A 83 32.80 -3.53 -14.03
C SER A 83 31.62 -2.80 -13.38
N VAL A 84 31.01 -1.89 -14.14
CA VAL A 84 29.81 -1.15 -13.72
C VAL A 84 28.76 -1.30 -14.79
N HIS A 85 27.54 -1.68 -14.39
CA HIS A 85 26.38 -1.70 -15.26
C HIS A 85 25.23 -0.91 -14.66
N VAL A 86 24.28 -0.55 -15.53
CA VAL A 86 23.14 0.28 -15.20
C VAL A 86 21.87 -0.52 -15.46
N GLU A 87 21.06 -0.71 -14.43
CA GLU A 87 19.72 -1.27 -14.54
C GLU A 87 18.67 -0.18 -14.37
N ARG A 88 17.53 -0.34 -15.02
CA ARG A 88 16.42 0.62 -14.96
C ARG A 88 15.12 -0.15 -14.75
N ASP A 89 14.23 0.42 -13.95
CA ASP A 89 12.90 -0.12 -13.75
C ASP A 89 11.87 1.01 -13.70
N ARG A 90 10.61 0.67 -13.97
CA ARG A 90 9.47 1.57 -13.83
C ARG A 90 8.30 0.81 -13.23
N HIS A 91 7.83 1.29 -12.09
CA HIS A 91 6.58 0.81 -11.51
C HIS A 91 5.42 1.74 -11.88
N VAL A 92 4.27 1.13 -12.13
CA VAL A 92 2.97 1.81 -12.20
C VAL A 92 2.17 1.32 -11.00
N ALA A 93 1.84 2.23 -10.09
CA ALA A 93 1.19 1.88 -8.83
C ALA A 93 -0.15 2.59 -8.67
N GLY A 94 -1.08 1.95 -7.96
CA GLY A 94 -2.42 2.49 -7.73
C GLY A 94 -2.42 3.63 -6.71
N LEU A 95 -3.10 4.73 -7.06
CA LEU A 95 -3.30 5.94 -6.27
C LEU A 95 -4.81 6.20 -6.11
N PHE A 96 -5.44 5.52 -5.17
CA PHE A 96 -6.88 5.67 -4.93
C PHE A 96 -7.13 6.66 -3.79
N ALA A 97 -8.24 7.40 -3.89
CA ALA A 97 -8.71 8.24 -2.79
C ALA A 97 -9.08 7.37 -1.57
N ARG A 98 -8.90 7.93 -0.37
CA ARG A 98 -9.36 7.31 0.87
C ARG A 98 -10.84 6.93 0.81
N ALA A 99 -11.66 7.78 0.18
CA ALA A 99 -13.09 7.53 -0.01
C ALA A 99 -13.36 6.25 -0.81
N ASP A 100 -12.57 5.97 -1.85
CA ASP A 100 -12.71 4.77 -2.67
C ASP A 100 -12.27 3.51 -1.93
N TRP A 101 -11.20 3.59 -1.15
CA TRP A 101 -10.81 2.51 -0.24
C TRP A 101 -11.94 2.14 0.72
N LEU A 102 -12.51 3.13 1.42
CA LEU A 102 -13.60 2.91 2.39
C LEU A 102 -14.86 2.34 1.72
N ARG A 103 -15.23 2.88 0.56
CA ARG A 103 -16.37 2.40 -0.23
C ARG A 103 -16.16 0.97 -0.68
N LEU A 104 -15.03 0.65 -1.31
CA LEU A 104 -14.75 -0.68 -1.85
C LEU A 104 -14.61 -1.74 -0.74
N LEU A 105 -14.01 -1.39 0.40
CA LEU A 105 -13.96 -2.27 1.57
C LEU A 105 -15.35 -2.58 2.11
N SER A 106 -16.22 -1.56 2.21
CA SER A 106 -17.61 -1.73 2.64
C SER A 106 -18.40 -2.59 1.66
N ASP A 107 -18.23 -2.34 0.36
CA ASP A 107 -18.87 -3.07 -0.74
C ASP A 107 -18.56 -4.57 -0.74
N VAL A 108 -17.33 -4.97 -0.36
CA VAL A 108 -16.97 -6.39 -0.29
C VAL A 108 -17.48 -7.05 0.99
N GLY A 109 -17.76 -6.28 2.05
CA GLY A 109 -18.30 -6.78 3.32
C GLY A 109 -17.43 -6.50 4.55
N PHE A 110 -16.37 -5.71 4.44
CA PHE A 110 -15.65 -5.22 5.61
C PHE A 110 -16.39 -4.04 6.26
N GLN A 111 -16.11 -3.79 7.54
CA GLN A 111 -16.44 -2.54 8.24
C GLN A 111 -15.14 -1.74 8.45
N PRO A 112 -14.74 -0.90 7.46
CA PRO A 112 -13.41 -0.34 7.46
C PRO A 112 -13.26 0.82 8.46
N THR A 113 -12.09 0.89 9.09
CA THR A 113 -11.61 2.05 9.83
C THR A 113 -10.27 2.48 9.27
N VAL A 114 -10.04 3.79 9.18
CA VAL A 114 -8.73 4.36 8.88
C VAL A 114 -7.98 4.56 10.19
N VAL A 115 -6.75 4.09 10.27
CA VAL A 115 -5.87 4.38 11.41
C VAL A 115 -4.55 4.93 10.90
N PRO A 116 -3.99 5.97 11.56
CA PRO A 116 -2.65 6.45 11.23
C PRO A 116 -1.63 5.32 11.41
N PHE A 117 -0.68 5.23 10.48
CA PHE A 117 0.41 4.28 10.57
C PHE A 117 1.68 4.99 11.04
N GLU A 118 2.11 4.65 12.26
CA GLU A 118 3.35 5.17 12.84
C GLU A 118 4.46 4.11 12.71
N HIS A 119 5.50 4.44 11.95
CA HIS A 119 6.69 3.62 11.81
C HIS A 119 7.95 4.47 11.91
N SER A 120 8.97 4.00 12.64
CA SER A 120 10.20 4.75 12.90
C SER A 120 11.01 5.10 11.64
N GLY A 121 10.75 4.42 10.52
CA GLY A 121 11.37 4.69 9.21
C GLY A 121 10.54 5.56 8.29
N LEU A 122 9.36 6.03 8.71
CA LEU A 122 8.46 6.87 7.92
C LEU A 122 8.20 8.19 8.67
N GLU A 123 7.87 9.24 7.93
CA GLU A 123 7.41 10.47 8.56
C GLU A 123 6.08 10.21 9.30
N ALA A 124 5.97 10.70 10.54
CA ALA A 124 4.80 10.45 11.37
C ALA A 124 3.54 11.04 10.73
N GLY A 125 2.51 10.21 10.54
CA GLY A 125 1.25 10.63 9.91
C GLY A 125 1.28 10.69 8.38
N ALA A 126 2.39 10.33 7.73
CA ALA A 126 2.48 10.32 6.27
C ALA A 126 1.77 9.13 5.59
N HIS A 127 1.40 8.11 6.38
CA HIS A 127 0.74 6.91 5.88
C HIS A 127 -0.44 6.52 6.76
N GLU A 128 -1.45 5.96 6.12
CA GLU A 128 -2.64 5.42 6.76
C GLU A 128 -2.82 3.96 6.40
N VAL A 129 -3.37 3.20 7.33
CA VAL A 129 -3.76 1.81 7.08
C VAL A 129 -5.24 1.63 7.30
N PHE A 130 -5.85 0.82 6.45
CA PHE A 130 -7.27 0.47 6.51
C PHE A 130 -7.39 -0.86 7.23
N CYS A 131 -8.12 -0.85 8.35
CA CYS A 131 -8.29 -1.99 9.23
C CYS A 131 -9.75 -2.44 9.26
N TRP A 132 -9.94 -3.75 9.48
CA TRP A 132 -11.20 -4.31 9.92
C TRP A 132 -11.02 -5.06 11.25
N LYS A 133 -12.02 -4.93 12.13
CA LYS A 133 -12.26 -5.83 13.25
C LYS A 133 -13.76 -5.92 13.48
N GLU A 134 -14.35 -7.11 13.39
CA GLU A 134 -15.72 -7.29 13.89
C GLU A 134 -15.74 -7.16 15.42
N ALA A 135 -16.71 -6.41 15.93
CA ALA A 135 -17.07 -6.48 17.35
C ALA A 135 -17.64 -7.88 17.63
N LYS A 136 -17.26 -8.48 18.76
CA LYS A 136 -17.96 -9.68 19.26
C LYS A 136 -19.44 -9.32 19.39
N HIS A 137 -20.32 -9.96 18.63
CA HIS A 137 -21.73 -9.97 18.99
C HIS A 137 -21.83 -10.76 20.30
N GLY A 138 -22.24 -10.08 21.38
CA GLY A 138 -22.67 -10.75 22.61
C GLY A 138 -23.88 -11.64 22.30
N PRO A 139 -24.14 -12.69 23.10
CA PRO A 139 -25.28 -13.55 22.85
C PRO A 139 -26.56 -12.72 22.93
N ASP A 140 -27.30 -12.65 21.82
CA ASP A 140 -28.63 -12.04 21.77
C ASP A 140 -29.53 -12.77 22.77
N GLY A 141 -30.08 -11.99 23.69
CA GLY A 141 -31.20 -12.42 24.52
C GLY A 141 -32.40 -12.70 23.62
N SER A 142 -32.91 -13.93 23.70
CA SER A 142 -34.29 -14.24 23.33
C SER A 142 -34.86 -15.20 24.37
N GLY A 143 -36.00 -14.80 24.94
CA GLY A 143 -36.75 -15.57 25.92
C GLY A 143 -37.45 -14.71 26.97
N ALA A 144 -38.38 -13.85 26.53
CA ALA A 144 -39.45 -13.38 27.40
C ALA A 144 -40.60 -14.41 27.38
N ASP A 145 -41.14 -14.67 28.57
CA ASP A 145 -42.45 -15.24 28.94
C ASP A 145 -42.88 -16.63 28.42
N ALA A 146 -42.89 -17.59 29.36
CA ALA A 146 -44.07 -18.38 29.75
C ALA A 146 -43.95 -18.83 31.22
#